data_AF-W4VJN5-F1
#
_entry.id   AF-W4VJN5-F1
#
_cell.length_a   1.000
_cell.length_b   1.000
_cell.length_c   1.000
_cell.angle_alpha   90.00
_cell.angle_beta   90.00
_cell.angle_gamma   90.00
#
_symmetry.space_group_name_H-M   'P 1'
#
loop_
_entity.id
_entity.type
_entity.pdbx_description
1 polymer ?
#
loop_
_entity_poly.entity_id
_entity_poly.type
_entity_poly.pdbx_seq_one_letter_code
_entity_poly.pdbx_strand_id
1 'polypeptide(L)'
;MIGFGLIHGLLIWYGDILFTYGLIGLLLLLFVKSKNVTLFVWSLCLLIIPNLLFTGLLYAVSLFEDISNLANVAAIEVSYQNYGNGTWGGDILGQNITDWLYSNNVLNFIFVIFNILPMFLIGMIFARNKWLHQVQEHQRVLTKIWIITFILFIVFKVGPYLIGNPNWLSMLQDAVGGSASAIFYLLTITFLYPKLTGLFQLIGSVGKMALSNYILQSIVGVLIFYSIGFGYYGELSPFSTLLIGIVVFAVQVVLSYLWLQKFKRGPLEWFWRSLIYKKKLSNKKEQGGE
;
A
#
# COMPACT_ATOMS: atom_id res chain seq x y z
N MET A 1 11.43 -8.92 6.07
CA MET A 1 10.70 -7.76 5.54
C MET A 1 11.64 -6.59 5.35
N ILE A 2 12.19 -5.99 6.42
CA ILE A 2 13.10 -4.81 6.33
C ILE A 2 14.22 -5.00 5.30
N GLY A 3 14.98 -6.11 5.37
CA GLY A 3 16.05 -6.38 4.41
C GLY A 3 15.58 -6.58 2.97
N PHE A 4 14.41 -7.19 2.74
CA PHE A 4 13.83 -7.27 1.39
C PHE A 4 13.44 -5.89 0.88
N GLY A 5 12.89 -5.05 1.76
CA GLY A 5 12.55 -3.67 1.44
C GLY A 5 13.76 -2.83 1.07
N LEU A 6 14.87 -2.94 1.79
CA LEU A 6 16.11 -2.24 1.42
C LEU A 6 16.64 -2.70 0.06
N ILE A 7 16.64 -4.00 -0.21
CA ILE A 7 17.10 -4.53 -1.51
C ILE A 7 16.18 -4.05 -2.63
N HIS A 8 14.87 -4.14 -2.45
CA HIS A 8 13.88 -3.72 -3.44
C HIS A 8 13.88 -2.20 -3.65
N GLY A 9 13.87 -1.42 -2.57
CA GLY A 9 13.88 0.04 -2.58
C GLY A 9 15.10 0.63 -3.28
N LEU A 10 16.27 0.07 -3.03
CA LEU A 10 17.52 0.59 -3.59
C LEU A 10 17.82 0.04 -4.99
N LEU A 11 17.55 -1.25 -5.22
CA LEU A 11 17.93 -1.91 -6.47
C LEU A 11 16.83 -1.98 -7.51
N ILE A 12 15.55 -1.86 -7.16
CA ILE A 12 14.45 -2.04 -8.12
C ILE A 12 13.68 -0.73 -8.28
N TRP A 13 13.08 -0.25 -7.19
CA TRP A 13 12.22 0.93 -7.24
C TRP A 13 12.12 1.58 -5.85
N TYR A 14 12.42 2.88 -5.76
CA TYR A 14 12.46 3.62 -4.50
C TYR A 14 11.16 3.61 -3.68
N GLY A 15 10.01 3.40 -4.32
CA GLY A 15 8.68 3.38 -3.68
C GLY A 15 8.36 2.12 -2.86
N ASP A 16 9.38 1.48 -2.28
CA ASP A 16 9.22 0.31 -1.42
C ASP A 16 8.32 0.60 -0.19
N ILE A 17 7.42 -0.32 0.11
CA ILE A 17 6.60 -0.31 1.34
C ILE A 17 7.00 -1.39 2.36
N LEU A 18 7.79 -2.38 1.97
CA LEU A 18 8.19 -3.51 2.81
C LEU A 18 9.11 -3.10 3.94
N PHE A 19 10.04 -2.16 3.68
CA PHE A 19 10.90 -1.57 4.70
C PHE A 19 10.05 -0.92 5.78
N THR A 20 9.17 0.00 5.36
CA THR A 20 8.25 0.73 6.23
C THR A 20 7.34 -0.20 7.01
N TYR A 21 6.66 -1.15 6.34
CA TYR A 21 5.77 -2.10 7.02
C TYR A 21 6.52 -3.01 8.00
N GLY A 22 7.78 -3.34 7.70
CA GLY A 22 8.65 -4.04 8.63
C GLY A 22 8.88 -3.26 9.93
N LEU A 23 9.14 -1.95 9.84
CA LEU A 23 9.32 -1.08 11.00
C LEU A 23 8.03 -0.84 11.77
N ILE A 24 6.91 -0.56 11.08
CA ILE A 24 5.59 -0.43 11.71
C ILE A 24 5.21 -1.73 12.42
N GLY A 25 5.52 -2.89 11.85
CA GLY A 25 5.32 -4.19 12.48
C GLY A 25 6.09 -4.37 13.80
N LEU A 26 7.28 -3.77 13.94
CA LEU A 26 8.02 -3.76 15.20
C LEU A 26 7.36 -2.83 16.23
N LEU A 27 6.93 -1.64 15.82
CA LEU A 27 6.18 -0.72 16.70
C LEU A 27 4.87 -1.33 17.18
N LEU A 28 4.22 -2.13 16.34
CA LEU A 28 2.99 -2.84 16.67
C LEU A 28 3.15 -3.77 17.88
N LEU A 29 4.36 -4.27 18.15
CA LEU A 29 4.65 -5.13 19.31
C LEU A 29 4.36 -4.42 20.64
N LEU A 30 4.51 -3.09 20.69
CA LEU A 30 4.20 -2.27 21.88
C LEU A 30 2.70 -2.32 22.24
N PHE A 31 1.84 -2.64 21.27
CA PHE A 31 0.39 -2.65 21.40
C PHE A 31 -0.22 -4.06 21.56
N VAL A 32 0.61 -5.11 21.50
CA VAL A 32 0.14 -6.52 21.53
C VAL A 32 -0.63 -6.87 22.80
N LYS A 33 -0.32 -6.23 23.93
CA LYS A 33 -1.02 -6.44 25.22
C LYS A 33 -2.09 -5.39 25.53
N SER A 34 -2.24 -4.38 24.68
CA SER A 34 -3.20 -3.28 24.89
C SER A 34 -4.65 -3.74 24.69
N LYS A 35 -5.61 -3.12 25.37
CA LYS A 35 -7.05 -3.41 25.20
C LYS A 35 -7.57 -2.83 23.87
N ASN A 36 -8.65 -3.37 23.33
CA ASN A 36 -9.25 -2.88 22.07
C ASN A 36 -9.60 -1.39 22.11
N VAL A 37 -10.09 -0.89 23.26
CA VAL A 37 -10.36 0.55 23.43
C VAL A 37 -9.09 1.38 23.29
N THR A 38 -7.98 0.93 23.90
CA THR A 38 -6.68 1.58 23.76
C THR A 38 -6.22 1.59 22.30
N LEU A 39 -6.30 0.46 21.61
CA LEU A 39 -5.95 0.38 20.19
C LEU A 39 -6.77 1.37 19.35
N PHE A 40 -8.08 1.45 19.61
CA PHE A 40 -8.98 2.33 18.87
C PHE A 40 -8.68 3.81 19.13
N VAL A 41 -8.49 4.21 20.39
CA VAL A 41 -8.13 5.59 20.76
C VAL A 41 -6.80 5.97 20.13
N TRP A 42 -5.78 5.12 20.22
CA TRP A 42 -4.49 5.39 19.58
C TRP A 42 -4.61 5.48 18.06
N SER A 43 -5.41 4.61 17.43
CA SER A 43 -5.65 4.69 15.98
C SER A 43 -6.24 6.04 15.59
N LEU A 44 -7.28 6.50 16.32
CA LEU A 44 -7.91 7.79 16.06
C LEU A 44 -6.96 8.96 16.34
N CYS A 45 -6.28 8.98 17.49
CA CYS A 45 -5.40 10.07 17.86
C CYS A 45 -4.23 10.21 16.89
N LEU A 46 -3.56 9.11 16.55
CA LEU A 46 -2.43 9.12 15.63
C LEU A 46 -2.83 9.51 14.20
N LEU A 47 -4.02 9.11 13.75
CA LEU A 47 -4.50 9.47 12.42
C LEU A 47 -5.03 10.92 12.36
N ILE A 48 -5.84 11.34 13.33
CA ILE A 48 -6.60 12.59 13.23
C ILE A 48 -5.80 13.79 13.71
N ILE A 49 -5.10 13.70 14.85
CA ILE A 49 -4.46 14.88 15.46
C ILE A 49 -3.35 15.45 14.56
N PRO A 50 -2.36 14.65 14.09
CA PRO A 50 -1.28 15.18 13.27
C PRO A 50 -1.80 15.72 11.92
N ASN A 51 -2.75 15.01 11.30
CA ASN A 51 -3.29 15.43 10.00
C ASN A 51 -4.16 16.69 10.12
N LEU A 52 -4.92 16.88 11.21
CA LEU A 52 -5.64 18.13 11.47
C LEU A 52 -4.68 19.29 11.72
N LEU A 53 -3.66 19.09 12.55
CA LEU A 53 -2.66 20.12 12.85
C LEU A 53 -1.91 20.54 11.58
N PHE A 54 -1.49 19.58 10.77
CA PHE A 54 -0.77 19.86 9.53
C PHE A 54 -1.68 20.52 8.48
N THR A 55 -2.93 20.08 8.36
CA THR A 55 -3.94 20.74 7.50
C THR A 55 -4.20 22.17 7.96
N GLY A 56 -4.32 22.40 9.26
CA GLY A 56 -4.50 23.74 9.82
C GLY A 56 -3.29 24.64 9.57
N LEU A 57 -2.08 24.09 9.67
CA LEU A 57 -0.84 24.79 9.33
C LEU A 57 -0.80 25.14 7.83
N LEU A 58 -1.08 24.19 6.93
CA LEU A 58 -1.12 24.45 5.50
C LEU A 58 -2.19 25.48 5.14
N TYR A 59 -3.35 25.42 5.79
CA TYR A 59 -4.40 26.42 5.62
C TYR A 59 -3.90 27.80 6.04
N ALA A 60 -3.26 27.92 7.21
CA ALA A 60 -2.69 29.18 7.67
C ALA A 60 -1.64 29.73 6.70
N VAL A 61 -0.72 28.90 6.20
CA VAL A 61 0.26 29.29 5.18
C VAL A 61 -0.42 29.75 3.90
N SER A 62 -1.48 29.06 3.46
CA SER A 62 -2.21 29.41 2.23
C SER A 62 -2.90 30.78 2.26
N LEU A 63 -3.05 31.39 3.44
CA LEU A 63 -3.58 32.75 3.59
C LEU A 63 -2.54 33.83 3.24
N PHE A 64 -1.25 33.47 3.26
CA PHE A 64 -0.14 34.41 3.07
C PHE A 64 0.72 34.07 1.84
N GLU A 65 0.81 32.80 1.47
CA GLU A 65 1.60 32.32 0.34
C GLU A 65 0.77 31.42 -0.59
N ASP A 66 1.07 31.50 -1.89
CA ASP A 66 0.49 30.59 -2.86
C ASP A 66 1.18 29.22 -2.78
N ILE A 67 0.51 28.29 -2.10
CA ILE A 67 0.95 26.90 -1.94
C ILE A 67 0.60 26.02 -3.16
N SER A 68 0.20 26.59 -4.29
CA SER A 68 -0.09 25.84 -5.51
C SER A 68 1.16 25.26 -6.18
N ASN A 69 2.30 25.96 -6.09
CA ASN A 69 3.54 25.61 -6.79
C ASN A 69 4.66 25.13 -5.84
N LEU A 70 4.35 24.19 -4.95
CA LEU A 70 5.35 23.55 -4.07
C LEU A 70 6.21 22.49 -4.78
N ALA A 71 5.98 22.24 -6.07
CA ALA A 71 6.69 21.21 -6.83
C ALA A 71 8.14 21.63 -7.10
N ASN A 72 9.09 20.75 -6.74
CA ASN A 72 10.50 20.94 -7.10
C ASN A 72 10.73 20.49 -8.55
N VAL A 73 10.46 21.41 -9.50
CA VAL A 73 10.55 21.13 -10.94
C VAL A 73 11.94 20.63 -11.35
N ALA A 74 13.01 21.18 -10.76
CA ALA A 74 14.38 20.74 -11.06
C ALA A 74 14.61 19.28 -10.63
N ALA A 75 14.13 18.88 -9.46
CA ALA A 75 14.24 17.49 -9.01
C ALA A 75 13.42 16.54 -9.90
N ILE A 76 12.22 16.97 -10.31
CA ILE A 76 11.36 16.21 -11.22
C ILE A 76 12.08 15.98 -12.56
N GLU A 77 12.68 17.02 -13.15
CA GLU A 77 13.41 16.90 -14.41
C GLU A 77 14.59 15.93 -14.31
N VAL A 78 15.34 15.97 -13.20
CA VAL A 78 16.44 15.02 -12.95
C VAL A 78 15.90 13.59 -12.88
N SER A 79 14.78 13.34 -12.20
CA SER A 79 14.15 12.02 -12.18
C SER A 79 13.70 11.58 -13.57
N TYR A 80 13.13 12.49 -14.38
CA TYR A 80 12.75 12.21 -15.77
C TYR A 80 13.95 11.77 -16.61
N GLN A 81 15.07 12.49 -16.52
CA GLN A 81 16.28 12.14 -17.26
C GLN A 81 16.88 10.81 -16.79
N ASN A 82 17.00 10.61 -15.47
CA ASN A 82 17.64 9.42 -14.92
C ASN A 82 16.82 8.15 -15.15
N TYR A 83 15.50 8.19 -14.96
CA TYR A 83 14.63 7.03 -15.21
C TYR A 83 14.28 6.82 -16.68
N GLY A 84 14.16 7.90 -17.46
CA GLY A 84 13.76 7.87 -18.87
C GLY A 84 14.90 7.63 -19.86
N ASN A 85 16.10 8.15 -19.57
CA ASN A 85 17.26 8.08 -20.48
C ASN A 85 18.53 7.50 -19.83
N GLY A 86 18.54 7.32 -18.51
CA GLY A 86 19.72 6.92 -17.76
C GLY A 86 20.09 5.43 -17.89
N THR A 87 21.27 5.09 -17.41
CA THR A 87 21.76 3.71 -17.31
C THR A 87 21.38 3.08 -15.97
N TRP A 88 21.20 1.75 -15.94
CA TRP A 88 20.87 1.05 -14.68
C TRP A 88 21.92 1.27 -13.58
N GLY A 89 23.19 0.96 -13.88
CA GLY A 89 24.25 0.88 -12.87
C GLY A 89 24.69 2.22 -12.28
N GLY A 90 24.42 3.34 -12.97
CA GLY A 90 24.78 4.68 -12.54
C GLY A 90 23.55 5.51 -12.18
N ASP A 91 22.83 5.93 -13.22
CA ASP A 91 21.80 6.96 -13.11
C ASP A 91 20.56 6.47 -12.35
N ILE A 92 20.02 5.30 -12.72
CA ILE A 92 18.80 4.76 -12.10
C ILE A 92 19.06 4.34 -10.65
N LEU A 93 20.15 3.62 -10.37
CA LEU A 93 20.48 3.24 -9.00
C LEU A 93 20.80 4.47 -8.13
N GLY A 94 21.52 5.45 -8.66
CA GLY A 94 21.77 6.72 -7.98
C GLY A 94 20.48 7.48 -7.69
N GLN A 95 19.57 7.53 -8.65
CA GLN A 95 18.25 8.16 -8.49
C GLN A 95 17.39 7.41 -7.45
N ASN A 96 17.35 6.07 -7.50
CA ASN A 96 16.65 5.26 -6.51
C ASN A 96 17.16 5.54 -5.09
N ILE A 97 18.47 5.66 -4.89
CA ILE A 97 19.06 6.00 -3.58
C ILE A 97 18.58 7.38 -3.12
N THR A 98 18.69 8.39 -4.00
CA THR A 98 18.28 9.76 -3.69
C THR A 98 16.80 9.85 -3.32
N ASP A 99 15.93 9.25 -4.13
CA ASP A 99 14.49 9.26 -3.91
C ASP A 99 14.11 8.43 -2.68
N TRP A 100 14.77 7.30 -2.45
CA TRP A 100 14.53 6.47 -1.27
C TRP A 100 14.92 7.20 0.01
N LEU A 101 16.06 7.89 0.03
CA LEU A 101 16.49 8.72 1.17
C LEU A 101 15.55 9.89 1.40
N TYR A 102 15.07 10.53 0.32
CA TYR A 102 14.07 11.57 0.41
C TYR A 102 12.76 11.04 1.01
N SER A 103 12.23 9.92 0.51
CA SER A 103 10.98 9.33 1.01
C SER A 103 11.09 8.72 2.41
N ASN A 104 12.27 8.23 2.82
CA ASN A 104 12.48 7.52 4.10
C ASN A 104 13.31 8.31 5.11
N ASN A 105 13.43 9.63 4.96
CA ASN A 105 14.04 10.48 5.98
C ASN A 105 13.25 10.45 7.31
N VAL A 106 13.87 10.92 8.40
CA VAL A 106 13.29 10.86 9.75
C VAL A 106 11.93 11.56 9.84
N LEU A 107 11.76 12.73 9.20
CA LEU A 107 10.49 13.46 9.23
C LEU A 107 9.40 12.69 8.49
N ASN A 108 9.68 12.21 7.28
CA ASN A 108 8.74 11.39 6.52
C ASN A 108 8.38 10.10 7.25
N PHE A 109 9.34 9.49 7.94
CA PHE A 109 9.07 8.30 8.75
C PHE A 109 8.08 8.60 9.90
N ILE A 110 8.17 9.76 10.54
CA ILE A 110 7.20 10.21 11.55
C ILE A 110 5.80 10.35 10.94
N PHE A 111 5.67 10.98 9.77
CA PHE A 111 4.39 11.08 9.07
C PHE A 111 3.81 9.72 8.70
N VAL A 112 4.66 8.81 8.24
CA VAL A 112 4.30 7.45 7.88
C VAL A 112 3.79 6.67 9.10
N ILE A 113 4.40 6.82 10.28
CA ILE A 113 3.87 6.23 11.52
C ILE A 113 2.45 6.72 11.77
N PHE A 114 2.20 8.02 11.68
CA PHE A 114 0.88 8.60 11.94
C PHE A 114 -0.20 8.18 10.96
N ASN A 115 0.16 7.77 9.74
CA ASN A 115 -0.81 7.35 8.73
C ASN A 115 -0.97 5.82 8.63
N ILE A 116 0.11 5.05 8.84
CA ILE A 116 0.09 3.59 8.62
C ILE A 116 -0.14 2.81 9.92
N LEU A 117 0.47 3.22 11.04
CA LEU A 117 0.29 2.52 12.32
C LEU A 117 -1.20 2.45 12.74
N PRO A 118 -2.03 3.51 12.61
CA PRO A 118 -3.46 3.43 12.89
C PRO A 118 -4.17 2.29 12.16
N MET A 119 -3.86 2.10 10.88
CA MET A 119 -4.49 1.04 10.08
C MET A 119 -4.06 -0.34 10.54
N PHE A 120 -2.81 -0.52 10.99
CA PHE A 120 -2.35 -1.75 11.60
C PHE A 120 -3.05 -2.02 12.95
N LEU A 121 -3.25 -0.99 13.77
CA LEU A 121 -3.98 -1.09 15.03
C LEU A 121 -5.47 -1.44 14.82
N ILE A 122 -6.14 -0.82 13.84
CA ILE A 122 -7.51 -1.18 13.43
C ILE A 122 -7.57 -2.62 12.93
N GLY A 123 -6.62 -3.03 12.08
CA GLY A 123 -6.49 -4.40 11.60
C GLY A 123 -6.31 -5.40 12.76
N MET A 124 -5.55 -5.03 13.79
CA MET A 124 -5.38 -5.84 14.99
C MET A 124 -6.69 -6.01 15.76
N ILE A 125 -7.53 -4.97 15.87
CA ILE A 125 -8.86 -5.05 16.49
C ILE A 125 -9.74 -6.04 15.71
N PHE A 126 -9.78 -5.91 14.38
CA PHE A 126 -10.55 -6.79 13.50
C PHE A 126 -10.12 -8.26 13.64
N ALA A 127 -8.80 -8.50 13.67
CA ALA A 127 -8.23 -9.83 13.80
C ALA A 127 -8.53 -10.46 15.17
N ARG A 128 -8.35 -9.72 16.27
CA ARG A 128 -8.58 -10.21 17.64
C ARG A 128 -10.02 -10.62 17.88
N ASN A 129 -10.96 -9.80 17.40
CA ASN A 129 -12.38 -10.08 17.55
C ASN A 129 -12.92 -11.00 16.44
N LYS A 130 -12.07 -11.45 15.51
CA LYS A 130 -12.44 -12.34 14.40
C LYS A 130 -13.62 -11.82 13.57
N TRP A 131 -13.80 -10.49 13.48
CA TRP A 131 -14.97 -9.88 12.84
C TRP A 131 -15.17 -10.31 11.38
N LEU A 132 -14.07 -10.52 10.65
CA LEU A 132 -14.10 -10.97 9.24
C LEU A 132 -14.29 -12.48 9.07
N HIS A 133 -14.14 -13.27 10.14
CA HIS A 133 -14.41 -14.72 10.13
C HIS A 133 -15.85 -15.03 10.56
N GLN A 134 -16.42 -14.21 11.45
CA GLN A 134 -17.76 -14.36 12.02
C GLN A 134 -18.66 -13.20 11.57
N VAL A 135 -18.77 -13.01 10.25
CA VAL A 135 -19.45 -11.85 9.64
C VAL A 135 -20.92 -11.77 10.05
N GLN A 136 -21.61 -12.91 10.12
CA GLN A 136 -23.03 -12.99 10.47
C GLN A 136 -23.30 -12.52 11.91
N GLU A 137 -22.43 -12.88 12.86
CA GLU A 137 -22.55 -12.48 14.26
C GLU A 137 -22.33 -10.97 14.45
N HIS A 138 -21.40 -10.40 13.68
CA HIS A 138 -21.02 -8.99 13.79
C HIS A 138 -21.65 -8.07 12.73
N GLN A 139 -22.64 -8.57 11.98
CA GLN A 139 -23.19 -7.88 10.81
C GLN A 139 -23.62 -6.44 11.12
N ARG A 140 -24.33 -6.21 12.24
CA ARG A 140 -24.79 -4.86 12.62
C ARG A 140 -23.63 -3.88 12.85
N VAL A 141 -22.56 -4.34 13.48
CA VAL A 141 -21.37 -3.52 13.75
C VAL A 141 -20.62 -3.24 12.45
N LEU A 142 -20.40 -4.27 11.64
CA LEU A 142 -19.70 -4.15 10.37
C LEU A 142 -20.46 -3.24 9.39
N THR A 143 -21.78 -3.33 9.31
CA THR A 143 -22.59 -2.43 8.47
C THR A 143 -22.49 -0.99 8.95
N LYS A 144 -22.51 -0.73 10.26
CA LYS A 144 -22.30 0.64 10.79
C LYS A 144 -20.93 1.18 10.39
N ILE A 145 -19.86 0.40 10.56
CA ILE A 145 -18.51 0.80 10.15
C ILE A 145 -18.45 1.05 8.65
N TRP A 146 -19.07 0.17 7.83
CA TRP A 146 -19.14 0.31 6.39
C TRP A 146 -19.84 1.61 5.97
N ILE A 147 -20.99 1.96 6.58
CA ILE A 147 -21.69 3.23 6.30
C ILE A 147 -20.84 4.43 6.70
N ILE A 148 -20.27 4.43 7.92
CA ILE A 148 -19.44 5.54 8.40
C ILE A 148 -18.23 5.76 7.49
N THR A 149 -17.53 4.68 7.15
CA THR A 149 -16.35 4.75 6.29
C THR A 149 -16.70 5.09 4.84
N PHE A 150 -17.87 4.68 4.34
CA PHE A 150 -18.39 5.15 3.06
C PHE A 150 -18.61 6.67 3.05
N ILE A 151 -19.31 7.20 4.08
CA ILE A 151 -19.57 8.64 4.19
C ILE A 151 -18.25 9.41 4.27
N LEU A 152 -17.32 8.98 5.13
CA LEU A 152 -16.01 9.62 5.25
C LEU A 152 -15.22 9.56 3.94
N PHE A 153 -15.24 8.42 3.24
CA PHE A 153 -14.60 8.29 1.94
C PHE A 153 -15.16 9.31 0.95
N ILE A 154 -16.48 9.38 0.76
CA ILE A 154 -17.10 10.33 -0.17
C ILE A 154 -16.83 11.78 0.24
N VAL A 155 -17.01 12.11 1.53
CA VAL A 155 -16.79 13.47 2.03
C VAL A 155 -15.35 13.93 1.80
N PHE A 156 -14.34 13.09 2.06
CA PHE A 156 -12.95 13.50 1.96
C PHE A 156 -12.32 13.31 0.57
N LYS A 157 -12.84 12.42 -0.28
CA LYS A 157 -12.31 12.23 -1.65
C LYS A 157 -13.12 12.95 -2.72
N VAL A 158 -14.41 13.20 -2.51
CA VAL A 158 -15.26 13.92 -3.47
C VAL A 158 -15.55 15.35 -3.00
N GLY A 159 -15.83 15.55 -1.72
CA GLY A 159 -16.17 16.86 -1.15
C GLY A 159 -15.21 18.00 -1.49
N PRO A 160 -13.88 17.81 -1.42
CA PRO A 160 -12.91 18.86 -1.79
C PRO A 160 -13.09 19.40 -3.20
N TYR A 161 -13.46 18.56 -4.17
CA TYR A 161 -13.68 19.00 -5.55
C TYR A 161 -14.87 19.96 -5.69
N LEU A 162 -15.82 19.95 -4.74
CA LEU A 162 -16.95 20.88 -4.72
C LEU A 162 -16.54 22.31 -4.31
N ILE A 163 -15.35 22.46 -3.71
CA ILE A 163 -14.80 23.75 -3.25
C ILE A 163 -13.49 24.12 -3.98
N GLY A 164 -13.25 23.55 -5.16
CA GLY A 164 -12.05 23.84 -5.97
C GLY A 164 -10.82 23.02 -5.60
N ASN A 165 -10.95 22.00 -4.77
CA ASN A 165 -9.91 21.06 -4.34
C ASN A 165 -8.64 21.74 -3.79
N PRO A 166 -8.75 22.49 -2.68
CA PRO A 166 -7.63 23.25 -2.15
C PRO A 166 -6.51 22.34 -1.64
N ASN A 167 -5.25 22.67 -1.98
CA ASN A 167 -4.07 21.90 -1.60
C ASN A 167 -3.87 21.74 -0.09
N TRP A 168 -4.30 22.72 0.72
CA TRP A 168 -4.19 22.62 2.18
C TRP A 168 -5.01 21.45 2.74
N LEU A 169 -6.07 21.00 2.05
CA LEU A 169 -6.92 19.90 2.49
C LEU A 169 -6.36 18.53 2.12
N SER A 170 -5.37 18.46 1.20
CA SER A 170 -4.82 17.22 0.62
C SER A 170 -4.49 16.14 1.66
N MET A 171 -3.89 16.52 2.78
CA MET A 171 -3.52 15.56 3.84
C MET A 171 -4.72 14.87 4.47
N LEU A 172 -5.82 15.57 4.74
CA LEU A 172 -7.04 14.92 5.23
C LEU A 172 -7.70 14.07 4.14
N GLN A 173 -7.63 14.49 2.87
CA GLN A 173 -8.15 13.68 1.76
C GLN A 173 -7.45 12.32 1.69
N ASP A 174 -6.14 12.31 1.86
CA ASP A 174 -5.34 11.09 1.77
C ASP A 174 -5.38 10.28 3.05
N ALA A 175 -5.17 10.91 4.22
CA ALA A 175 -5.17 10.22 5.50
C ALA A 175 -6.55 9.66 5.84
N VAL A 176 -7.57 10.52 5.91
CA VAL A 176 -8.92 10.13 6.34
C VAL A 176 -9.67 9.48 5.19
N GLY A 177 -9.69 10.12 4.02
CA GLY A 177 -10.38 9.57 2.84
C GLY A 177 -9.75 8.25 2.36
N GLY A 178 -8.42 8.16 2.34
CA GLY A 178 -7.70 6.92 2.02
C GLY A 178 -7.98 5.80 3.03
N SER A 179 -7.81 6.06 4.33
CA SER A 179 -8.08 5.06 5.39
C SER A 179 -9.54 4.59 5.39
N ALA A 180 -10.48 5.52 5.22
CA ALA A 180 -11.90 5.22 5.12
C ALA A 180 -12.21 4.35 3.89
N SER A 181 -11.68 4.71 2.72
CA SER A 181 -11.85 3.91 1.50
C SER A 181 -11.31 2.48 1.64
N ALA A 182 -10.16 2.31 2.32
CA ALA A 182 -9.57 0.99 2.55
C ALA A 182 -10.47 0.09 3.40
N ILE A 183 -11.02 0.62 4.51
CA ILE A 183 -11.95 -0.13 5.37
C ILE A 183 -13.27 -0.40 4.64
N PHE A 184 -13.79 0.59 3.91
CA PHE A 184 -14.99 0.44 3.10
C PHE A 184 -14.84 -0.65 2.04
N TYR A 185 -13.75 -0.67 1.28
CA TYR A 185 -13.48 -1.71 0.27
C TYR A 185 -13.28 -3.09 0.91
N LEU A 186 -12.56 -3.18 2.03
CA LEU A 186 -12.40 -4.44 2.78
C LEU A 186 -13.75 -5.03 3.19
N LEU A 187 -14.64 -4.21 3.75
CA LEU A 187 -15.96 -4.65 4.19
C LEU A 187 -16.90 -4.94 3.02
N THR A 188 -16.79 -4.18 1.93
CA THR A 188 -17.51 -4.45 0.67
C THR A 188 -17.14 -5.83 0.12
N ILE A 189 -15.85 -6.13 0.01
CA ILE A 189 -15.35 -7.46 -0.40
C ILE A 189 -15.86 -8.53 0.56
N THR A 190 -15.81 -8.27 1.87
CA THR A 190 -16.28 -9.22 2.91
C THR A 190 -17.77 -9.55 2.74
N PHE A 191 -18.62 -8.56 2.48
CA PHE A 191 -20.06 -8.77 2.28
C PHE A 191 -20.40 -9.39 0.92
N LEU A 192 -19.58 -9.14 -0.11
CA LEU A 192 -19.76 -9.74 -1.44
C LEU A 192 -19.18 -11.15 -1.54
N TYR A 193 -18.26 -11.54 -0.67
CA TYR A 193 -17.57 -12.83 -0.72
C TYR A 193 -18.52 -14.03 -0.85
N PRO A 194 -19.59 -14.17 -0.04
CA PRO A 194 -20.51 -15.31 -0.14
C PRO A 194 -21.25 -15.39 -1.48
N LYS A 195 -21.42 -14.26 -2.18
CA LYS A 195 -22.14 -14.17 -3.46
C LYS A 195 -21.23 -14.44 -4.66
N LEU A 196 -19.94 -14.19 -4.52
CA LEU A 196 -18.94 -14.21 -5.61
C LEU A 196 -17.75 -15.10 -5.28
N THR A 197 -17.99 -16.21 -4.56
CA THR A 197 -16.94 -17.09 -4.02
C THR A 197 -15.94 -17.53 -5.08
N GLY A 198 -16.39 -17.95 -6.28
CA GLY A 198 -15.49 -18.39 -7.35
C GLY A 198 -14.52 -17.31 -7.82
N LEU A 199 -15.01 -16.08 -8.01
CA LEU A 199 -14.20 -14.92 -8.39
C LEU A 199 -13.17 -14.59 -7.30
N PHE A 200 -13.61 -14.53 -6.04
CA PHE A 200 -12.70 -14.22 -4.92
C PHE A 200 -11.73 -15.36 -4.59
N GLN A 201 -12.05 -16.61 -4.89
CA GLN A 201 -11.10 -17.72 -4.82
C GLN A 201 -9.99 -17.58 -5.88
N LEU A 202 -10.36 -17.19 -7.10
CA LEU A 202 -9.40 -16.90 -8.17
C LEU A 202 -8.49 -15.73 -7.79
N ILE A 203 -9.07 -14.57 -7.48
CA ILE A 203 -8.34 -13.36 -7.06
C ILE A 203 -7.53 -13.62 -5.78
N GLY A 204 -8.07 -14.42 -4.85
CA GLY A 204 -7.40 -14.81 -3.61
C GLY A 204 -6.06 -15.54 -3.83
N SER A 205 -5.82 -16.07 -5.03
CA SER A 205 -4.51 -16.63 -5.43
C SER A 205 -3.42 -15.55 -5.41
N VAL A 206 -3.73 -14.32 -5.86
CA VAL A 206 -2.79 -13.19 -5.84
C VAL A 206 -2.46 -12.81 -4.39
N GLY A 207 -3.46 -12.79 -3.51
CA GLY A 207 -3.26 -12.47 -2.09
C GLY A 207 -2.39 -13.49 -1.36
N LYS A 208 -2.45 -14.78 -1.73
CA LYS A 208 -1.55 -15.83 -1.20
C LYS A 208 -0.10 -15.68 -1.68
N MET A 209 0.14 -14.89 -2.72
CA MET A 209 1.44 -14.61 -3.34
C MET A 209 1.77 -13.10 -3.31
N ALA A 210 1.29 -12.38 -2.29
CA ALA A 210 1.38 -10.92 -2.24
C ALA A 210 2.82 -10.38 -2.34
N LEU A 211 3.80 -11.02 -1.68
CA LEU A 211 5.21 -10.59 -1.75
C LEU A 211 5.80 -10.87 -3.14
N SER A 212 5.54 -12.06 -3.69
CA SER A 212 6.01 -12.41 -5.03
C SER A 212 5.41 -11.49 -6.10
N ASN A 213 4.10 -11.21 -6.03
CA ASN A 213 3.41 -10.35 -6.97
C ASN A 213 3.83 -8.88 -6.81
N TYR A 214 4.09 -8.41 -5.59
CA TYR A 214 4.59 -7.07 -5.35
C TYR A 214 5.94 -6.83 -6.05
N ILE A 215 6.92 -7.71 -5.85
CA ILE A 215 8.23 -7.60 -6.51
C ILE A 215 8.09 -7.78 -8.03
N LEU A 216 7.29 -8.75 -8.49
CA LEU A 216 7.03 -8.95 -9.91
C LEU A 216 6.40 -7.69 -10.55
N GLN A 217 5.47 -7.03 -9.85
CA GLN A 217 4.83 -5.81 -10.33
C GLN A 217 5.84 -4.68 -10.46
N SER A 218 6.75 -4.51 -9.51
CA SER A 218 7.82 -3.51 -9.62
C SER A 218 8.78 -3.82 -10.77
N ILE A 219 9.17 -5.09 -10.96
CA ILE A 219 10.03 -5.49 -12.09
C ILE A 219 9.32 -5.21 -13.42
N VAL A 220 8.06 -5.58 -13.55
CA VAL A 220 7.26 -5.29 -14.76
C VAL A 220 7.13 -3.78 -14.97
N GLY A 221 6.91 -3.00 -13.92
CA GLY A 221 6.87 -1.54 -13.98
C GLY A 221 8.19 -0.95 -14.48
N VAL A 222 9.33 -1.39 -13.93
CA VAL A 222 10.66 -0.99 -14.39
C VAL A 222 10.87 -1.35 -15.87
N LEU A 223 10.47 -2.55 -16.29
CA LEU A 223 10.59 -2.96 -17.69
C LEU A 223 9.67 -2.17 -18.64
N ILE A 224 8.52 -1.70 -18.17
CA ILE A 224 7.60 -0.90 -19.00
C ILE A 224 8.06 0.56 -19.07
N PHE A 225 8.40 1.14 -17.93
CA PHE A 225 8.58 2.58 -17.83
C PHE A 225 10.04 3.01 -17.93
N TYR A 226 10.99 2.29 -17.34
CA TYR A 226 12.37 2.78 -17.31
C TYR A 226 13.07 2.59 -18.67
N SER A 227 14.08 3.42 -18.92
CA SER A 227 14.95 3.42 -20.11
C SER A 227 15.51 2.04 -20.49
N ILE A 228 15.73 1.18 -19.49
CA ILE A 228 16.32 -0.16 -19.65
C ILE A 228 15.35 -1.19 -20.23
N GLY A 229 14.07 -0.85 -20.34
CA GLY A 229 13.03 -1.70 -20.90
C GLY A 229 12.39 -1.04 -22.12
N PHE A 230 11.11 -0.67 -22.03
CA PHE A 230 10.38 0.00 -23.11
C PHE A 230 10.49 1.54 -23.06
N GLY A 231 10.98 2.13 -21.97
CA GLY A 231 11.30 3.56 -21.90
C GLY A 231 10.11 4.52 -21.80
N TYR A 232 8.90 4.05 -21.45
CA TYR A 232 7.69 4.88 -21.40
C TYR A 232 7.60 5.84 -20.19
N TYR A 233 8.72 6.24 -19.58
CA TYR A 233 8.74 7.03 -18.36
C TYR A 233 8.10 8.41 -18.57
N GLY A 234 6.91 8.60 -18.00
CA GLY A 234 6.14 9.85 -18.13
C GLY A 234 5.64 10.17 -19.54
N GLU A 235 5.71 9.22 -20.48
CA GLU A 235 5.18 9.38 -21.84
C GLU A 235 3.69 9.04 -21.96
N LEU A 236 3.18 8.22 -21.04
CA LEU A 236 1.82 7.68 -21.11
C LEU A 236 0.82 8.51 -20.32
N SER A 237 -0.37 8.68 -20.90
CA SER A 237 -1.49 9.32 -20.20
C SER A 237 -1.94 8.50 -18.98
N PRO A 238 -2.54 9.15 -17.95
CA PRO A 238 -3.04 8.43 -16.77
C PRO A 238 -4.00 7.27 -17.11
N PHE A 239 -4.83 7.44 -18.15
CA PHE A 239 -5.75 6.40 -18.61
C PHE A 239 -5.03 5.19 -19.21
N SER A 240 -4.00 5.42 -20.02
CA SER A 240 -3.19 4.34 -20.61
C SER A 240 -2.45 3.56 -19.52
N THR A 241 -1.87 4.27 -18.56
CA THR A 241 -1.21 3.68 -17.39
C THR A 241 -2.17 2.85 -16.53
N LEU A 242 -3.42 3.30 -16.36
CA LEU A 242 -4.46 2.53 -15.68
C LEU A 242 -4.76 1.22 -16.41
N LEU A 243 -4.90 1.25 -17.74
CA LEU A 243 -5.15 0.07 -18.55
C LEU A 243 -4.01 -0.95 -18.45
N ILE A 244 -2.76 -0.48 -18.50
CA ILE A 244 -1.58 -1.32 -18.26
C ILE A 244 -1.66 -1.98 -16.89
N GLY A 245 -2.00 -1.23 -15.84
CA GLY A 245 -2.18 -1.76 -14.49
C GLY A 245 -3.23 -2.88 -14.41
N ILE A 246 -4.38 -2.70 -15.07
CA ILE A 246 -5.44 -3.73 -15.14
C ILE A 246 -4.93 -4.99 -15.84
N VAL A 247 -4.23 -4.84 -16.97
CA VAL A 247 -3.67 -5.98 -17.73
C VAL A 247 -2.62 -6.72 -16.91
N VAL A 248 -1.67 -6.00 -16.30
CA VAL A 248 -0.63 -6.59 -15.45
C VAL A 248 -1.27 -7.35 -14.28
N PHE A 249 -2.25 -6.75 -13.60
CA PHE A 249 -2.96 -7.41 -12.51
C PHE A 249 -3.71 -8.66 -12.97
N ALA A 250 -4.42 -8.61 -14.10
CA ALA A 250 -5.12 -9.77 -14.65
C ALA A 250 -4.16 -10.93 -14.98
N VAL A 251 -3.01 -10.61 -15.59
CA VAL A 251 -1.94 -11.60 -15.86
C VAL A 251 -1.42 -12.18 -14.54
N GLN A 252 -1.17 -11.35 -13.52
CA GLN A 252 -0.73 -11.83 -12.21
C GLN A 252 -1.76 -12.74 -11.52
N VAL A 253 -3.06 -12.49 -11.69
CA VAL A 253 -4.12 -13.39 -11.20
C VAL A 253 -3.98 -14.77 -11.83
N VAL A 254 -3.88 -14.84 -13.15
CA VAL A 254 -3.75 -16.12 -13.88
C VAL A 254 -2.46 -16.84 -13.49
N LEU A 255 -1.32 -16.14 -13.50
CA LEU A 255 -0.02 -16.71 -13.13
C LEU A 255 -0.02 -17.22 -11.68
N SER A 256 -0.58 -16.45 -10.74
CA SER A 256 -0.68 -16.87 -9.34
C SER A 256 -1.56 -18.10 -9.16
N TYR A 257 -2.70 -18.14 -9.86
CA TYR A 257 -3.60 -19.28 -9.83
C TYR A 257 -2.90 -20.56 -10.35
N LEU A 258 -2.30 -20.49 -11.54
CA LEU A 258 -1.57 -21.61 -12.15
C LEU A 258 -0.38 -22.06 -11.29
N TRP A 259 0.35 -21.12 -10.70
CA TRP A 259 1.46 -21.42 -9.80
C TRP A 259 0.99 -22.20 -8.57
N LEU A 260 -0.08 -21.75 -7.93
CA LEU A 260 -0.61 -22.38 -6.71
C LEU A 260 -1.29 -23.72 -6.96
N GLN A 261 -1.56 -24.11 -8.21
CA GLN A 261 -1.93 -25.49 -8.52
C GLN A 261 -0.76 -26.46 -8.27
N LYS A 262 0.47 -26.03 -8.54
CA LYS A 262 1.68 -26.86 -8.42
C LYS A 262 2.44 -26.67 -7.10
N PHE A 263 2.37 -25.47 -6.52
CA PHE A 263 3.15 -25.08 -5.35
C PHE A 263 2.27 -24.67 -4.16
N LYS A 264 2.80 -24.83 -2.94
CA LYS A 264 2.12 -24.48 -1.68
C LYS A 264 2.13 -22.96 -1.44
N ARG A 265 3.16 -22.24 -1.95
CA ARG A 265 3.40 -20.81 -1.72
C ARG A 265 4.07 -20.17 -2.94
N GLY A 266 3.98 -18.84 -3.06
CA GLY A 266 4.76 -18.10 -4.05
C GLY A 266 6.28 -18.22 -3.81
N PRO A 267 7.11 -17.96 -4.84
CA PRO A 267 8.55 -18.10 -4.77
C PRO A 267 9.19 -17.34 -3.60
N LEU A 268 8.88 -16.05 -3.45
CA LEU A 268 9.47 -15.20 -2.42
C LEU A 268 8.90 -15.51 -1.03
N GLU A 269 7.63 -15.88 -0.92
CA GLU A 269 7.04 -16.34 0.35
C GLU A 269 7.68 -17.64 0.81
N TRP A 270 7.95 -18.56 -0.11
CA TRP A 270 8.66 -19.81 0.18
C TRP A 270 10.10 -19.55 0.62
N PHE A 271 10.81 -18.70 -0.12
CA PHE A 271 12.18 -18.32 0.20
C PHE A 271 12.25 -17.65 1.58
N TRP A 272 11.38 -16.66 1.82
CA TRP A 272 11.29 -15.96 3.10
C TRP A 272 11.01 -16.90 4.27
N ARG A 273 10.03 -17.82 4.15
CA ARG A 273 9.78 -18.80 5.21
C ARG A 273 10.97 -19.73 5.42
N SER A 274 11.63 -20.17 4.35
CA SER A 274 12.82 -21.04 4.46
C SER A 274 13.96 -20.34 5.22
N LEU A 275 14.13 -19.02 5.03
CA LEU A 275 15.08 -18.21 5.79
C LEU A 275 14.69 -18.10 7.27
N ILE A 276 13.43 -17.80 7.60
CA ILE A 276 12.96 -17.68 8.99
C ILE A 276 13.21 -18.98 9.76
N TYR A 277 12.84 -20.13 9.17
CA TYR A 277 13.02 -21.44 9.81
C TYR A 277 14.46 -21.98 9.68
N LYS A 278 15.36 -21.24 9.00
CA LYS A 278 16.73 -21.67 8.69
C LYS A 278 16.81 -23.07 8.07
N LYS A 279 15.79 -23.45 7.28
CA LYS A 279 15.66 -24.77 6.67
C LYS A 279 14.98 -24.63 5.31
N LYS A 280 15.52 -25.30 4.29
CA LYS A 280 14.87 -25.41 2.97
C LYS A 280 13.55 -26.18 3.12
N LEU A 281 12.43 -25.47 3.00
CA LEU A 281 11.11 -26.09 3.06
C LEU A 281 10.76 -26.74 1.71
N SER A 282 9.92 -27.78 1.71
CA SER A 282 9.31 -28.24 0.46
C SER A 282 8.22 -27.26 0.01
N ASN A 283 8.26 -26.84 -1.26
CA ASN A 283 7.23 -25.99 -1.85
C ASN A 283 6.29 -26.71 -2.81
N LYS A 284 6.68 -27.88 -3.33
CA LYS A 284 5.85 -28.64 -4.26
C LYS A 284 4.65 -29.21 -3.49
N LYS A 285 3.45 -29.13 -4.05
CA LYS A 285 2.32 -29.91 -3.52
C LYS A 285 2.61 -31.39 -3.77
N GLU A 286 2.46 -32.22 -2.74
CA GLU A 286 2.48 -33.66 -2.91
C GLU A 286 1.28 -34.01 -3.80
N GLN A 287 1.53 -34.70 -4.92
CA GLN A 287 0.46 -35.22 -5.75
C GLN A 287 -0.13 -36.43 -5.02
N GLY A 288 -1.26 -36.25 -4.35
CA GLY A 288 -1.99 -37.34 -3.69
C GLY A 288 -2.55 -36.94 -2.34
N GLY A 289 -3.88 -36.87 -2.28
CA GLY A 289 -4.66 -36.52 -1.10
C GLY A 289 -5.85 -35.67 -1.53
N GLU A 290 -6.86 -36.33 -2.09
CA GLU A 290 -8.24 -35.82 -2.12
C GLU A 290 -8.68 -35.33 -0.73
#